data_AF-A0AA37TV73-F1
#
_entry.id   AF-A0AA37TV73-F1
#
_cell.length_a   1.000
_cell.length_b   1.000
_cell.length_c   1.000
_cell.angle_alpha   90.00
_cell.angle_beta   90.00
_cell.angle_gamma   90.00
#
_symmetry.space_group_name_H-M   'P 1'
#
loop_
_entity.id
_entity.type
_entity.pdbx_description
1 polymer ?
#
loop_
_entity_poly.entity_id
_entity_poly.type
_entity_poly.pdbx_seq_one_letter_code
_entity_poly.pdbx_strand_id
1 'polypeptide(L)'
;MSYSPAIPLGGYAGWAYLKRTMAAQSKALNNTPEVKSDESYFRANIGKVTTAAQLVADRRLLKVALGAFGLEKDLNNKFFIEKVLQDGTLKTGTLANKLADKQYQKLSAAFGFGDYAVPSTQISTFADGIIAAYKVRQFETAVGDQNDDLRLALNVERELPLLAAKTSSSDNSKWFTILGNTPLRTVFEKALGLPRSIGALDLDRQLAAFKAKAKAQLGTDAVADFADPAKLEILTRRFLVRSEAQSYAQSGSGNAALLLMQQISSNARSRYT
;
A
#
# COMPACT_ATOMS: atom_id res chain seq x y z
N MET A 1 -4.32 14.83 -19.35
CA MET A 1 -4.01 13.39 -19.41
C MET A 1 -3.44 13.00 -18.06
N SER A 2 -3.99 11.98 -17.40
CA SER A 2 -3.39 11.41 -16.20
C SER A 2 -2.03 10.80 -16.55
N TYR A 3 -1.04 10.95 -15.67
CA TYR A 3 0.26 10.32 -15.83
C TYR A 3 0.11 8.80 -15.70
N SER A 4 0.76 8.04 -16.58
CA SER A 4 0.81 6.59 -16.51
C SER A 4 2.27 6.12 -16.43
N PRO A 5 2.68 5.35 -15.41
CA PRO A 5 4.02 4.80 -15.34
C PRO A 5 4.25 3.76 -16.43
N ALA A 6 5.46 3.73 -16.97
CA ALA A 6 5.92 2.70 -17.90
C ALA A 6 6.24 1.41 -17.13
N ILE A 7 5.42 0.38 -17.33
CA ILE A 7 5.56 -0.94 -16.74
C ILE A 7 5.38 -1.98 -17.86
N PRO A 8 6.42 -2.25 -18.66
CA PRO A 8 6.29 -3.09 -19.87
C PRO A 8 6.20 -4.59 -19.56
N LEU A 9 6.53 -5.00 -18.33
CA LEU A 9 6.60 -6.39 -17.91
C LEU A 9 5.77 -6.60 -16.64
N GLY A 10 5.20 -7.79 -16.49
CA GLY A 10 4.56 -8.23 -15.25
C GLY A 10 5.53 -8.87 -14.26
N GLY A 11 4.99 -9.35 -13.14
CA GLY A 11 5.71 -10.16 -12.17
C GLY A 11 6.96 -9.49 -11.59
N TYR A 12 7.96 -10.31 -11.25
CA TYR A 12 9.19 -9.82 -10.63
C TYR A 12 10.11 -9.07 -11.62
N ALA A 13 10.07 -9.39 -12.92
CA ALA A 13 10.82 -8.65 -13.93
C ALA A 13 10.30 -7.21 -14.07
N GLY A 14 8.97 -7.03 -14.08
CA GLY A 14 8.32 -5.73 -14.02
C GLY A 14 8.68 -4.95 -12.78
N TRP A 15 8.74 -5.62 -11.62
CA TRP A 15 9.18 -5.01 -10.37
C TRP A 15 10.63 -4.53 -10.40
N ALA A 16 11.57 -5.35 -10.87
CA ALA A 16 12.97 -4.94 -10.99
C ALA A 16 13.13 -3.73 -11.92
N TYR A 17 12.39 -3.72 -13.04
CA TYR A 17 12.35 -2.57 -13.94
C TYR A 17 11.77 -1.32 -13.25
N LEU A 18 10.65 -1.47 -12.55
CA LEU A 18 10.00 -0.39 -11.81
C LEU A 18 10.97 0.19 -10.78
N LYS A 19 11.60 -0.64 -9.94
CA LYS A 19 12.59 -0.19 -8.94
C LYS A 19 13.73 0.62 -9.55
N ARG A 20 14.28 0.17 -10.68
CA ARG A 20 15.36 0.87 -11.39
C ARG A 20 14.92 2.22 -11.97
N THR A 21 13.68 2.31 -12.46
CA THR A 21 13.17 3.51 -13.13
C THR A 21 12.34 4.42 -12.23
N MET A 22 12.03 3.97 -11.01
CA MET A 22 11.12 4.62 -10.06
C MET A 22 11.46 6.08 -9.85
N ALA A 23 12.71 6.40 -9.56
CA ALA A 23 13.12 7.79 -9.29
C ALA A 23 12.81 8.72 -10.48
N ALA A 24 13.07 8.28 -11.71
CA ALA A 24 12.78 9.05 -12.92
C ALA A 24 11.27 9.17 -13.17
N GLN A 25 10.53 8.07 -13.01
CA GLN A 25 9.08 8.03 -13.21
C GLN A 25 8.32 8.86 -12.16
N SER A 26 8.68 8.74 -10.87
CA SER A 26 8.12 9.58 -9.81
C SER A 26 8.46 11.05 -10.02
N LYS A 27 9.68 11.38 -10.49
CA LYS A 27 10.03 12.76 -10.85
C LYS A 27 9.17 13.28 -12.01
N ALA A 28 8.89 12.46 -13.01
CA ALA A 28 8.01 12.84 -14.12
C ALA A 28 6.58 13.10 -13.63
N LEU A 29 6.01 12.20 -12.83
CA LEU A 29 4.69 12.37 -12.20
C LEU A 29 4.63 13.67 -11.36
N ASN A 30 5.62 13.88 -10.50
CA ASN A 30 5.68 15.05 -9.63
C ASN A 30 5.83 16.37 -10.41
N ASN A 31 6.27 16.31 -11.68
CA ASN A 31 6.37 17.46 -12.55
C ASN A 31 5.11 17.78 -13.34
N THR A 32 4.08 16.93 -13.26
CA THR A 32 2.78 17.20 -13.89
C THR A 32 2.15 18.49 -13.33
N PRO A 33 1.39 19.24 -14.15
CA PRO A 33 0.75 20.48 -13.70
C PRO A 33 -0.17 20.29 -12.49
N GLU A 34 -0.88 19.16 -12.43
CA GLU A 34 -1.79 18.85 -11.33
C GLU A 34 -1.05 18.70 -9.99
N VAL A 35 -0.04 17.82 -9.94
CA VAL A 35 0.72 17.58 -8.70
C VAL A 35 1.46 18.84 -8.24
N LYS A 36 2.05 19.61 -9.17
CA LYS A 36 2.70 20.89 -8.85
C LYS A 36 1.74 21.93 -8.30
N SER A 37 0.54 22.03 -8.89
CA SER A 37 -0.49 22.97 -8.46
C SER A 37 -0.98 22.62 -7.06
N ASP A 38 -1.25 21.34 -6.80
CA ASP A 38 -1.72 20.85 -5.50
C ASP A 38 -0.65 20.99 -4.43
N GLU A 39 0.61 20.68 -4.74
CA GLU A 39 1.75 20.94 -3.86
C GLU A 39 1.88 22.42 -3.48
N SER A 40 1.87 23.31 -4.48
CA SER A 40 2.06 24.75 -4.27
C SER A 40 0.92 25.32 -3.43
N TYR A 41 -0.32 24.92 -3.73
CA TYR A 41 -1.50 25.35 -3.00
C TYR A 41 -1.49 24.83 -1.55
N PHE A 42 -1.16 23.56 -1.35
CA PHE A 42 -1.11 22.96 -0.02
C PHE A 42 -0.06 23.65 0.85
N ARG A 43 1.17 23.82 0.34
CA ARG A 43 2.26 24.49 1.07
C ARG A 43 1.90 25.92 1.48
N ALA A 44 1.23 26.67 0.61
CA ALA A 44 0.88 28.07 0.87
C ALA A 44 -0.28 28.26 1.86
N ASN A 45 -1.14 27.24 2.05
CA ASN A 45 -2.40 27.41 2.78
C ASN A 45 -2.58 26.50 3.98
N ILE A 46 -1.93 25.33 4.04
CA ILE A 46 -2.17 24.39 5.14
C ILE A 46 -1.79 24.96 6.51
N GLY A 47 -0.76 25.80 6.57
CA GLY A 47 -0.34 26.47 7.81
C GLY A 47 -1.37 27.42 8.39
N LYS A 48 -2.41 27.80 7.63
CA LYS A 48 -3.50 28.66 8.12
C LYS A 48 -4.64 27.86 8.75
N VAL A 49 -4.65 26.53 8.57
CA VAL A 49 -5.71 25.65 9.04
C VAL A 49 -5.44 25.25 10.47
N THR A 50 -6.33 25.60 11.39
CA THR A 50 -6.24 25.27 12.82
C THR A 50 -7.31 24.29 13.28
N THR A 51 -8.31 24.00 12.45
CA THR A 51 -9.39 23.06 12.81
C THR A 51 -9.70 22.06 11.69
N ALA A 52 -10.26 20.92 12.08
CA ALA A 52 -10.76 19.91 11.14
C ALA A 52 -11.82 20.47 10.19
N ALA A 53 -12.71 21.34 10.69
CA ALA A 53 -13.75 22.00 9.89
C ALA A 53 -13.14 22.84 8.76
N GLN A 54 -12.08 23.61 9.06
CA GLN A 54 -11.36 24.39 8.05
C GLN A 54 -10.68 23.49 7.00
N LEU A 55 -10.12 22.35 7.41
CA LEU A 55 -9.52 21.40 6.47
C LEU A 55 -10.57 20.82 5.50
N VAL A 56 -11.72 20.37 5.99
CA VAL A 56 -12.76 19.76 5.14
C VAL A 56 -13.54 20.78 4.31
N ALA A 57 -13.53 22.04 4.71
CA ALA A 57 -14.10 23.16 3.95
C ALA A 57 -13.29 23.39 2.66
N ASP A 58 -11.96 23.33 2.72
CA ASP A 58 -11.09 23.46 1.55
C ASP A 58 -10.89 22.11 0.85
N ARG A 59 -11.59 21.91 -0.27
CA ARG A 59 -11.51 20.66 -1.04
C ARG A 59 -10.10 20.36 -1.57
N ARG A 60 -9.29 21.36 -1.88
CA ARG A 60 -7.93 21.14 -2.42
C ARG A 60 -6.99 20.69 -1.31
N LEU A 61 -7.07 21.31 -0.13
CA LEU A 61 -6.33 20.84 1.04
C LEU A 61 -6.75 19.44 1.45
N LEU A 62 -8.07 19.18 1.48
CA LEU A 62 -8.60 17.86 1.80
C LEU A 62 -8.14 16.79 0.81
N LYS A 63 -8.10 17.10 -0.50
CA LYS A 63 -7.61 16.17 -1.54
C LYS A 63 -6.17 15.73 -1.26
N VAL A 64 -5.27 16.66 -0.99
CA VAL A 64 -3.85 16.36 -0.71
C VAL A 64 -3.71 15.62 0.61
N ALA A 65 -4.44 16.05 1.64
CA ALA A 65 -4.45 15.40 2.95
C ALA A 65 -4.90 13.95 2.83
N LEU A 66 -6.08 13.67 2.29
CA LEU A 66 -6.58 12.31 2.12
C LEU A 66 -5.69 11.48 1.18
N GLY A 67 -5.19 12.10 0.11
CA GLY A 67 -4.23 11.49 -0.81
C GLY A 67 -2.97 10.98 -0.13
N ALA A 68 -2.38 11.75 0.79
CA ALA A 68 -1.21 11.32 1.56
C ALA A 68 -1.43 10.06 2.41
N PHE A 69 -2.67 9.81 2.83
CA PHE A 69 -3.03 8.65 3.63
C PHE A 69 -3.72 7.53 2.82
N GLY A 70 -3.93 7.71 1.51
CA GLY A 70 -4.61 6.75 0.63
C GLY A 70 -6.13 6.66 0.86
N LEU A 71 -6.76 7.77 1.25
CA LEU A 71 -8.19 7.90 1.55
C LEU A 71 -8.92 8.73 0.47
N GLU A 72 -8.42 8.70 -0.78
CA GLU A 72 -8.87 9.62 -1.84
C GLU A 72 -10.35 9.45 -2.20
N LYS A 73 -10.86 8.23 -2.02
CA LYS A 73 -12.26 7.86 -2.28
C LYS A 73 -13.24 8.57 -1.33
N ASP A 74 -12.78 9.02 -0.16
CA ASP A 74 -13.60 9.68 0.85
C ASP A 74 -13.62 11.21 0.74
N LEU A 75 -13.10 11.76 -0.36
CA LEU A 75 -13.08 13.21 -0.58
C LEU A 75 -14.47 13.87 -0.49
N ASN A 76 -15.52 13.11 -0.76
CA ASN A 76 -16.91 13.58 -0.65
C ASN A 76 -17.53 13.32 0.73
N ASN A 77 -16.91 12.50 1.58
CA ASN A 77 -17.42 12.13 2.90
C ASN A 77 -16.98 13.12 3.99
N LYS A 78 -17.19 14.42 3.75
CA LYS A 78 -16.63 15.50 4.56
C LYS A 78 -16.97 15.41 6.05
N PHE A 79 -18.24 15.15 6.36
CA PHE A 79 -18.72 15.08 7.74
C PHE A 79 -18.03 13.96 8.53
N PHE A 80 -17.87 12.79 7.92
CA PHE A 80 -17.17 11.68 8.56
C PHE A 80 -15.69 11.99 8.78
N ILE A 81 -15.00 12.53 7.77
CA ILE A 81 -13.59 12.91 7.90
C ILE A 81 -13.41 13.98 8.97
N GLU A 82 -14.27 14.99 8.99
CA GLU A 82 -14.28 16.02 10.01
C GLU A 82 -14.40 15.40 11.40
N LYS A 83 -15.37 14.49 11.59
CA LYS A 83 -15.57 13.84 12.89
C LYS A 83 -14.37 13.00 13.32
N VAL A 84 -13.76 12.25 12.41
CA VAL A 84 -12.55 11.45 12.66
C VAL A 84 -11.38 12.34 13.10
N LEU A 85 -11.20 13.50 12.47
CA LEU A 85 -10.14 14.45 12.78
C LEU A 85 -10.40 15.21 14.09
N GLN A 86 -11.66 15.55 14.38
CA GLN A 86 -12.06 16.26 15.60
C GLN A 86 -11.96 15.37 16.86
N ASP A 87 -12.34 14.10 16.75
CA ASP A 87 -12.33 13.19 17.90
C ASP A 87 -10.90 12.83 18.36
N GLY A 88 -9.92 12.94 17.45
CA GLY A 88 -8.51 12.63 17.74
C GLY A 88 -8.25 11.14 17.97
N THR A 89 -7.06 10.85 18.47
CA THR A 89 -6.53 9.50 18.70
C THR A 89 -6.02 9.25 20.12
N LEU A 90 -5.82 10.30 20.95
CA LEU A 90 -5.26 10.14 22.30
C LEU A 90 -6.23 9.50 23.30
N LYS A 91 -7.54 9.72 23.15
CA LYS A 91 -8.55 9.13 24.06
C LYS A 91 -8.89 7.71 23.64
N THR A 92 -9.01 6.81 24.60
CA THR A 92 -9.48 5.45 24.35
C THR A 92 -10.93 5.49 23.87
N GLY A 93 -11.24 4.75 22.79
CA GLY A 93 -12.59 4.65 22.25
C GLY A 93 -13.05 5.80 21.33
N THR A 94 -12.16 6.69 20.88
CA THR A 94 -12.47 7.65 19.80
C THR A 94 -12.85 6.92 18.51
N LEU A 95 -13.58 7.61 17.63
CA LEU A 95 -13.98 7.06 16.33
C LEU A 95 -12.77 6.53 15.56
N ALA A 96 -11.71 7.32 15.44
CA ALA A 96 -10.48 6.96 14.74
C ALA A 96 -9.85 5.66 15.26
N ASN A 97 -9.89 5.42 16.58
CA ASN A 97 -9.34 4.22 17.20
C ASN A 97 -10.21 2.97 16.97
N LYS A 98 -11.53 3.15 16.85
CA LYS A 98 -12.52 2.08 16.64
C LYS A 98 -12.65 1.62 15.18
N LEU A 99 -12.20 2.44 14.23
CA LEU A 99 -12.27 2.08 12.82
C LEU A 99 -11.37 0.88 12.50
N ALA A 100 -11.89 0.00 11.63
CA ALA A 100 -11.16 -1.13 11.10
C ALA A 100 -9.99 -0.66 10.23
N ASP A 101 -10.25 0.34 9.38
CA ASP A 101 -9.20 0.96 8.58
C ASP A 101 -8.36 1.94 9.42
N LYS A 102 -7.10 1.57 9.63
CA LYS A 102 -6.14 2.35 10.42
C LYS A 102 -5.59 3.58 9.67
N GLN A 103 -5.89 3.75 8.39
CA GLN A 103 -5.50 4.94 7.63
C GLN A 103 -6.16 6.21 8.20
N TYR A 104 -7.41 6.11 8.70
CA TYR A 104 -8.10 7.21 9.38
C TYR A 104 -7.44 7.59 10.72
N GLN A 105 -6.99 6.59 11.48
CA GLN A 105 -6.23 6.83 12.71
C GLN A 105 -4.92 7.55 12.41
N LYS A 106 -4.18 7.11 11.38
CA LYS A 106 -2.94 7.76 10.95
C LYS A 106 -3.17 9.21 10.50
N LEU A 107 -4.25 9.46 9.75
CA LEU A 107 -4.65 10.80 9.34
C LEU A 107 -4.94 11.69 10.57
N SER A 108 -5.80 11.22 11.48
CA SER A 108 -6.17 11.97 12.68
C SER A 108 -4.98 12.28 13.57
N ALA A 109 -4.13 11.29 13.86
CA ALA A 109 -2.91 11.47 14.63
C ALA A 109 -1.92 12.43 13.96
N ALA A 110 -1.79 12.38 12.62
CA ALA A 110 -0.86 13.24 11.90
C ALA A 110 -1.26 14.72 11.98
N PHE A 111 -2.55 15.03 11.79
CA PHE A 111 -3.04 16.41 11.82
C PHE A 111 -3.23 16.94 13.25
N GLY A 112 -3.60 16.06 14.18
CA GLY A 112 -3.62 16.36 15.62
C GLY A 112 -4.69 17.34 16.07
N PHE A 113 -5.72 17.63 15.26
CA PHE A 113 -6.76 18.62 15.60
C PHE A 113 -7.53 18.30 16.88
N GLY A 114 -7.81 17.00 17.14
CA GLY A 114 -8.47 16.55 18.37
C GLY A 114 -7.52 16.15 19.51
N ASP A 115 -6.21 16.12 19.23
CA ASP A 115 -5.18 15.59 20.13
C ASP A 115 -4.39 16.71 20.84
N TYR A 116 -4.21 17.85 20.18
CA TYR A 116 -3.36 18.93 20.67
C TYR A 116 -4.06 20.29 20.57
N ALA A 117 -3.73 21.20 21.49
CA ALA A 117 -4.24 22.58 21.46
C ALA A 117 -3.71 23.36 20.24
N VAL A 118 -2.48 23.06 19.80
CA VAL A 118 -1.88 23.55 18.57
C VAL A 118 -1.75 22.36 17.62
N PRO A 119 -2.47 22.35 16.48
CA PRO A 119 -2.42 21.23 15.55
C PRO A 119 -1.08 21.19 14.79
N SER A 120 -0.75 20.01 14.27
CA SER A 120 0.49 19.77 13.54
C SER A 120 0.63 20.64 12.29
N THR A 121 -0.47 21.14 11.74
CA THR A 121 -0.49 22.07 10.59
C THR A 121 0.33 23.34 10.84
N GLN A 122 0.52 23.74 12.10
CA GLN A 122 1.32 24.91 12.49
C GLN A 122 2.83 24.63 12.51
N ILE A 123 3.25 23.37 12.38
CA ILE A 123 4.67 22.99 12.35
C ILE A 123 5.22 23.27 10.95
N SER A 124 6.35 23.97 10.85
CA SER A 124 6.93 24.40 9.58
C SER A 124 7.22 23.25 8.60
N THR A 125 7.60 22.08 9.10
CA THR A 125 7.90 20.88 8.31
C THR A 125 6.68 20.04 7.95
N PHE A 126 5.51 20.33 8.52
CA PHE A 126 4.30 19.53 8.34
C PHE A 126 3.87 19.48 6.87
N ALA A 127 3.85 20.65 6.21
CA ALA A 127 3.42 20.75 4.82
C ALA A 127 4.25 19.83 3.92
N ASP A 128 5.59 19.89 4.04
CA ASP A 128 6.49 19.08 3.22
C ASP A 128 6.37 17.59 3.50
N GLY A 129 6.14 17.20 4.77
CA GLY A 129 5.89 15.80 5.13
C GLY A 129 4.62 15.24 4.46
N ILE A 130 3.52 15.99 4.51
CA ILE A 130 2.26 15.57 3.85
C ILE A 130 2.38 15.58 2.33
N ILE A 131 3.04 16.58 1.75
CA ILE A 131 3.28 16.66 0.29
C ILE A 131 4.15 15.48 -0.18
N ALA A 132 5.19 15.12 0.57
CA ALA A 132 6.04 13.97 0.24
C ALA A 132 5.23 12.67 0.27
N ALA A 133 4.44 12.44 1.32
CA ALA A 133 3.55 11.28 1.42
C ALA A 133 2.52 11.27 0.27
N TYR A 134 1.92 12.42 -0.04
CA TYR A 134 0.98 12.58 -1.16
C TYR A 134 1.61 12.16 -2.49
N LYS A 135 2.80 12.64 -2.82
CA LYS A 135 3.52 12.30 -4.06
C LYS A 135 3.82 10.81 -4.16
N VAL A 136 4.26 10.18 -3.06
CA VAL A 136 4.49 8.74 -3.00
C VAL A 136 3.19 7.98 -3.26
N ARG A 137 2.09 8.38 -2.63
CA ARG A 137 0.78 7.75 -2.84
C ARG A 137 0.24 7.92 -4.25
N GLN A 138 0.38 9.10 -4.85
CA GLN A 138 0.01 9.31 -6.25
C GLN A 138 0.79 8.37 -7.18
N PHE A 139 2.07 8.15 -6.90
CA PHE A 139 2.86 7.19 -7.66
C PHE A 139 2.41 5.74 -7.45
N GLU A 140 2.18 5.32 -6.20
CA GLU A 140 1.63 4.00 -5.88
C GLU A 140 0.28 3.76 -6.55
N THR A 141 -0.61 4.75 -6.57
CA THR A 141 -1.91 4.69 -7.24
C THR A 141 -1.75 4.54 -8.74
N ALA A 142 -0.92 5.38 -9.38
CA ALA A 142 -0.67 5.28 -10.81
C ALA A 142 -0.02 3.94 -11.23
N VAL A 143 0.82 3.36 -10.35
CA VAL A 143 1.35 2.00 -10.54
C VAL A 143 0.24 0.95 -10.40
N GLY A 144 -0.66 1.10 -9.44
CA GLY A 144 -1.79 0.18 -9.23
C GLY A 144 -2.81 0.18 -10.36
N ASP A 145 -3.04 1.33 -10.98
CA ASP A 145 -3.89 1.46 -12.16
C ASP A 145 -3.36 0.62 -13.35
N GLN A 146 -2.05 0.37 -13.38
CA GLN A 146 -1.40 -0.52 -14.37
C GLN A 146 -1.28 -1.96 -13.85
N ASN A 147 -0.89 -2.14 -12.58
CA ASN A 147 -0.66 -3.44 -11.98
C ASN A 147 -0.82 -3.38 -10.44
N ASP A 148 -1.90 -3.97 -9.94
CA ASP A 148 -2.21 -3.98 -8.51
C ASP A 148 -1.18 -4.75 -7.66
N ASP A 149 -0.60 -5.83 -8.18
CA ASP A 149 0.45 -6.56 -7.45
C ASP A 149 1.71 -5.69 -7.26
N LEU A 150 2.10 -4.90 -8.27
CA LEU A 150 3.23 -3.97 -8.09
C LEU A 150 2.91 -2.86 -7.08
N ARG A 151 1.65 -2.38 -7.02
CA ARG A 151 1.22 -1.44 -5.98
C ARG A 151 1.28 -2.06 -4.59
N LEU A 152 0.84 -3.31 -4.43
CA LEU A 152 0.95 -4.05 -3.17
C LEU A 152 2.41 -4.23 -2.74
N ALA A 153 3.31 -4.51 -3.69
CA ALA A 153 4.75 -4.57 -3.43
C ALA A 153 5.32 -3.23 -2.94
N LEU A 154 4.97 -2.10 -3.59
CA LEU A 154 5.37 -0.77 -3.11
C LEU A 154 4.83 -0.48 -1.70
N ASN A 155 3.58 -0.85 -1.45
CA ASN A 155 2.96 -0.64 -0.14
C ASN A 155 3.71 -1.39 0.96
N VAL A 156 4.08 -2.65 0.71
CA VAL A 156 4.87 -3.47 1.64
C VAL A 156 6.25 -2.87 1.86
N GLU A 157 6.95 -2.44 0.81
CA GLU A 157 8.26 -1.82 0.96
C GLU A 157 8.23 -0.55 1.83
N ARG A 158 7.12 0.19 1.79
CA ARG A 158 6.96 1.42 2.57
C ARG A 158 6.52 1.15 4.00
N GLU A 159 5.54 0.28 4.21
CA GLU A 159 4.88 0.10 5.52
C GLU A 159 5.58 -0.93 6.40
N LEU A 160 6.13 -2.01 5.81
CA LEU A 160 6.66 -3.12 6.58
C LEU A 160 7.93 -2.75 7.37
N PRO A 161 8.92 -2.02 6.81
CA PRO A 161 10.08 -1.58 7.59
C PRO A 161 9.72 -0.63 8.73
N LEU A 162 8.75 0.27 8.51
CA LEU A 162 8.26 1.18 9.56
C LEU A 162 7.60 0.43 10.71
N LEU A 163 6.88 -0.66 10.41
CA LEU A 163 6.29 -1.54 11.41
C LEU A 163 7.37 -2.38 12.13
N ALA A 164 8.32 -2.92 11.37
CA ALA A 164 9.44 -3.71 11.88
C ALA A 164 10.28 -2.91 12.89
N ALA A 165 10.54 -1.64 12.60
CA ALA A 165 11.31 -0.72 13.43
C ALA A 165 10.64 -0.30 14.75
N LYS A 166 9.33 -0.57 14.95
CA LYS A 166 8.65 -0.24 16.21
C LYS A 166 9.15 -1.11 17.36
N THR A 167 9.99 -0.57 18.23
CA THR A 167 10.55 -1.29 19.39
C THR A 167 9.59 -1.42 20.57
N SER A 168 8.61 -0.52 20.68
CA SER A 168 7.59 -0.51 21.74
C SER A 168 6.46 -1.54 21.56
N SER A 169 6.47 -2.29 20.45
CA SER A 169 5.43 -3.28 20.12
C SER A 169 6.03 -4.69 20.12
N SER A 170 5.36 -5.63 20.78
CA SER A 170 5.72 -7.04 20.69
C SER A 170 5.60 -7.55 19.25
N ASP A 171 6.36 -8.59 18.92
CA ASP A 171 6.34 -9.15 17.57
C ASP A 171 4.94 -9.65 17.15
N ASN A 172 4.20 -10.27 18.08
CA ASN A 172 2.81 -10.67 17.83
C ASN A 172 1.90 -9.45 17.56
N SER A 173 2.11 -8.32 18.22
CA SER A 173 1.34 -7.09 17.95
C SER A 173 1.60 -6.56 16.53
N LYS A 174 2.85 -6.68 16.05
CA LYS A 174 3.21 -6.36 14.67
C LYS A 174 2.51 -7.30 13.69
N TRP A 175 2.49 -8.60 13.96
CA TRP A 175 1.73 -9.55 13.15
C TRP A 175 0.23 -9.26 13.12
N PHE A 176 -0.40 -8.96 14.25
CA PHE A 176 -1.81 -8.57 14.25
C PHE A 176 -2.06 -7.30 13.44
N THR A 177 -1.12 -6.36 13.43
CA THR A 177 -1.18 -5.17 12.56
C THR A 177 -1.12 -5.56 11.08
N ILE A 178 -0.28 -6.53 10.70
CA ILE A 178 -0.22 -7.08 9.34
C ILE A 178 -1.55 -7.76 8.98
N LEU A 179 -2.07 -8.62 9.87
CA LEU A 179 -3.32 -9.36 9.64
C LEU A 179 -4.56 -8.47 9.57
N GLY A 180 -4.53 -7.31 10.23
CA GLY A 180 -5.59 -6.30 10.18
C GLY A 180 -5.44 -5.30 9.02
N ASN A 181 -4.32 -5.29 8.30
CA ASN A 181 -4.09 -4.41 7.16
C ASN A 181 -4.27 -5.20 5.85
N THR A 182 -5.32 -4.91 5.08
CA THR A 182 -5.67 -5.68 3.88
C THR A 182 -4.53 -5.77 2.85
N PRO A 183 -3.85 -4.67 2.46
CA PRO A 183 -2.67 -4.76 1.59
C PRO A 183 -1.55 -5.67 2.11
N LEU A 184 -1.10 -5.46 3.35
CA LEU A 184 -0.01 -6.25 3.93
C LEU A 184 -0.41 -7.72 4.05
N ARG A 185 -1.61 -7.99 4.57
CA ARG A 185 -2.17 -9.35 4.67
C ARG A 185 -2.18 -10.05 3.32
N THR A 186 -2.66 -9.38 2.28
CA THR A 186 -2.76 -9.96 0.92
C THR A 186 -1.38 -10.37 0.39
N VAL A 187 -0.36 -9.55 0.61
CA VAL A 187 1.02 -9.88 0.22
C VAL A 187 1.53 -11.10 0.98
N PHE A 188 1.36 -11.15 2.30
CA PHE A 188 1.79 -12.31 3.09
C PHE A 188 1.02 -13.58 2.72
N GLU A 189 -0.30 -13.52 2.52
CA GLU A 189 -1.09 -14.68 2.09
C GLU A 189 -0.57 -15.25 0.78
N LYS A 190 -0.42 -14.39 -0.24
CA LYS A 190 0.10 -14.78 -1.55
C LYS A 190 1.54 -15.27 -1.45
N ALA A 191 2.45 -14.54 -0.80
CA ALA A 191 3.86 -14.91 -0.67
C ALA A 191 4.06 -16.24 0.06
N LEU A 192 3.22 -16.52 1.06
CA LEU A 192 3.30 -17.74 1.87
C LEU A 192 2.51 -18.92 1.28
N GLY A 193 1.71 -18.65 0.23
CA GLY A 193 0.82 -19.62 -0.37
C GLY A 193 -0.33 -20.05 0.54
N LEU A 194 -0.79 -19.14 1.40
CA LEU A 194 -1.92 -19.37 2.28
C LEU A 194 -3.22 -19.07 1.52
N PRO A 195 -4.24 -19.95 1.62
CA PRO A 195 -5.54 -19.69 1.01
C PRO A 195 -6.30 -18.61 1.76
N ARG A 196 -7.19 -17.87 1.07
CA ARG A 196 -8.06 -16.86 1.69
C ARG A 196 -8.95 -17.42 2.81
N SER A 197 -9.27 -18.73 2.76
CA SER A 197 -10.06 -19.41 3.80
C SER A 197 -9.42 -19.39 5.18
N ILE A 198 -8.11 -19.12 5.28
CA ILE A 198 -7.45 -18.92 6.58
C ILE A 198 -8.10 -17.80 7.39
N GLY A 199 -8.70 -16.80 6.73
CA GLY A 199 -9.41 -15.70 7.39
C GLY A 199 -10.64 -16.12 8.20
N ALA A 200 -11.16 -17.33 7.98
CA ALA A 200 -12.28 -17.87 8.75
C ALA A 200 -11.88 -18.50 10.09
N LEU A 201 -10.57 -18.70 10.33
CA LEU A 201 -10.07 -19.25 11.58
C LEU A 201 -9.99 -18.19 12.68
N ASP A 202 -9.91 -18.61 13.94
CA ASP A 202 -9.61 -17.71 15.05
C ASP A 202 -8.28 -16.99 14.83
N LEU A 203 -8.18 -15.74 15.30
CA LEU A 203 -7.04 -14.87 15.02
C LEU A 203 -5.70 -15.47 15.49
N ASP A 204 -5.69 -16.20 16.60
CA ASP A 204 -4.49 -16.88 17.11
C ASP A 204 -4.06 -18.05 16.19
N ARG A 205 -5.02 -18.78 15.62
CA ARG A 205 -4.74 -19.84 14.65
C ARG A 205 -4.23 -19.27 13.33
N GLN A 206 -4.80 -18.14 12.89
CA GLN A 206 -4.28 -17.39 11.75
C GLN A 206 -2.82 -17.00 12.01
N LEU A 207 -2.54 -16.35 13.15
CA LEU A 207 -1.20 -15.94 13.54
C LEU A 207 -0.21 -17.11 13.51
N ALA A 208 -0.55 -18.24 14.16
CA ALA A 208 0.30 -19.42 14.20
C ALA A 208 0.63 -19.95 12.79
N ALA A 209 -0.37 -20.01 11.90
CA ALA A 209 -0.17 -20.47 10.52
C ALA A 209 0.72 -19.51 9.71
N PHE A 210 0.54 -18.19 9.85
CA PHE A 210 1.39 -17.20 9.20
C PHE A 210 2.83 -17.29 9.69
N LYS A 211 3.06 -17.34 11.01
CA LYS A 211 4.40 -17.47 11.60
C LYS A 211 5.09 -18.76 11.17
N ALA A 212 4.38 -19.89 11.21
CA ALA A 212 4.93 -21.18 10.79
C ALA A 212 5.36 -21.16 9.31
N LYS A 213 4.52 -20.63 8.41
CA LYS A 213 4.87 -20.50 6.99
C LYS A 213 5.99 -19.48 6.77
N ALA A 214 5.97 -18.34 7.44
CA ALA A 214 7.02 -17.33 7.35
C ALA A 214 8.37 -17.91 7.76
N LYS A 215 8.46 -18.61 8.90
CA LYS A 215 9.68 -19.31 9.32
C LYS A 215 10.15 -20.32 8.30
N ALA A 216 9.26 -21.16 7.78
CA ALA A 216 9.59 -22.20 6.82
C ALA A 216 10.03 -21.66 5.45
N GLN A 217 9.54 -20.48 5.05
CA GLN A 217 9.65 -20.01 3.67
C GLN A 217 10.48 -18.73 3.48
N LEU A 218 10.59 -17.91 4.52
CA LEU A 218 11.35 -16.66 4.58
C LEU A 218 12.52 -16.76 5.58
N GLY A 219 12.60 -17.87 6.33
CA GLY A 219 13.62 -18.13 7.33
C GLY A 219 13.45 -17.33 8.62
N THR A 220 12.32 -16.65 8.80
CA THR A 220 12.00 -15.89 10.01
C THR A 220 10.49 -15.80 10.23
N ASP A 221 10.07 -15.85 11.48
CA ASP A 221 8.72 -15.50 11.93
C ASP A 221 8.69 -14.16 12.70
N ALA A 222 9.82 -13.46 12.80
CA ALA A 222 9.89 -12.16 13.43
C ALA A 222 9.62 -11.05 12.39
N VAL A 223 8.65 -10.19 12.66
CA VAL A 223 8.37 -9.02 11.81
C VAL A 223 9.54 -8.03 11.84
N ALA A 224 10.25 -7.95 12.97
CA ALA A 224 11.41 -7.09 13.14
C ALA A 224 12.50 -7.34 12.08
N ASP A 225 12.65 -8.57 11.62
CA ASP A 225 13.68 -8.94 10.63
C ASP A 225 13.41 -8.35 9.24
N PHE A 226 12.17 -7.94 8.93
CA PHE A 226 11.86 -7.25 7.67
C PHE A 226 12.29 -5.79 7.65
N ALA A 227 12.95 -5.29 8.70
CA ALA A 227 13.74 -4.08 8.63
C ALA A 227 14.99 -4.26 7.74
N ASP A 228 15.46 -5.51 7.56
CA ASP A 228 16.53 -5.85 6.64
C ASP A 228 16.02 -5.81 5.18
N PRO A 229 16.61 -4.95 4.31
CA PRO A 229 16.24 -4.88 2.89
C PRO A 229 16.32 -6.23 2.16
N ALA A 230 17.25 -7.12 2.54
CA ALA A 230 17.39 -8.43 1.90
C ALA A 230 16.19 -9.35 2.23
N LYS A 231 15.73 -9.35 3.48
CA LYS A 231 14.54 -10.11 3.89
C LYS A 231 13.27 -9.57 3.23
N LEU A 232 13.16 -8.25 3.12
CA LEU A 232 12.09 -7.58 2.41
C LEU A 232 12.08 -7.92 0.91
N GLU A 233 13.25 -7.98 0.28
CA GLU A 233 13.37 -8.39 -1.12
C GLU A 233 12.93 -9.84 -1.33
N ILE A 234 13.34 -10.76 -0.44
CA ILE A 234 12.91 -12.17 -0.51
C ILE A 234 11.38 -12.27 -0.44
N LEU A 235 10.75 -11.58 0.51
CA LEU A 235 9.29 -11.53 0.64
C LEU A 235 8.65 -11.02 -0.66
N THR A 236 9.13 -9.89 -1.17
CA THR A 236 8.57 -9.21 -2.34
C THR A 236 8.73 -10.04 -3.62
N ARG A 237 9.91 -10.62 -3.84
CA ARG A 237 10.15 -11.54 -4.96
C ARG A 237 9.18 -12.72 -4.91
N ARG A 238 9.05 -13.34 -3.73
CA ARG A 238 8.23 -14.53 -3.55
C ARG A 238 6.75 -14.25 -3.76
N PHE A 239 6.28 -13.11 -3.26
CA PHE A 239 4.95 -12.57 -3.55
C PHE A 239 4.70 -12.45 -5.06
N LEU A 240 5.56 -11.71 -5.77
CA LEU A 240 5.35 -11.42 -7.19
C LEU A 240 5.41 -12.68 -8.07
N VAL A 241 6.35 -13.58 -7.80
CA VAL A 241 6.45 -14.87 -8.52
C VAL A 241 5.20 -15.72 -8.30
N ARG A 242 4.66 -15.75 -7.08
CA ARG A 242 3.43 -16.50 -6.79
C ARG A 242 2.18 -15.85 -7.38
N SER A 243 2.07 -14.53 -7.34
CA SER A 243 0.99 -13.78 -7.99
C SER A 243 0.97 -14.03 -9.50
N GLU A 244 2.15 -14.01 -10.13
CA GLU A 244 2.29 -14.28 -11.56
C GLU A 244 1.89 -15.72 -11.90
N ALA A 245 2.36 -16.72 -11.15
CA ALA A 245 1.97 -18.12 -11.34
C ALA A 245 0.45 -18.36 -11.18
N GLN A 246 -0.18 -17.71 -10.19
CA GLN A 246 -1.63 -17.77 -10.01
C GLN A 246 -2.39 -17.12 -11.18
N SER A 247 -1.90 -15.99 -11.69
CA SER A 247 -2.50 -15.29 -12.83
C SER A 247 -2.42 -16.12 -14.12
N TYR A 248 -1.29 -16.80 -14.34
CA TYR A 248 -1.13 -17.76 -15.45
C TYR A 248 -2.05 -18.97 -15.31
N ALA A 249 -2.17 -19.55 -14.10
CA ALA A 249 -3.06 -20.70 -13.87
C ALA A 249 -4.54 -20.36 -14.10
N GLN A 250 -4.96 -19.13 -13.77
CA GLN A 250 -6.33 -18.64 -14.00
C GLN A 250 -6.61 -18.33 -15.48
N SER A 251 -5.61 -17.84 -16.22
CA SER A 251 -5.71 -17.54 -17.65
C SER A 251 -5.52 -18.78 -18.55
N GLY A 252 -4.89 -19.83 -18.02
CA GLY A 252 -4.43 -21.01 -18.76
C GLY A 252 -5.35 -22.21 -18.79
N SER A 253 -6.53 -22.18 -18.15
CA SER A 253 -7.45 -23.33 -18.14
C SER A 253 -8.13 -23.61 -19.48
N GLY A 254 -8.11 -22.68 -20.44
CA GLY A 254 -8.67 -22.86 -21.80
C GLY A 254 -7.65 -23.12 -22.91
N ASN A 255 -6.42 -22.60 -22.80
CA ASN A 255 -5.51 -22.49 -23.95
C ASN A 255 -4.18 -23.23 -23.81
N ALA A 256 -3.80 -23.72 -22.62
CA ALA A 256 -2.54 -24.45 -22.48
C ALA A 256 -2.58 -25.81 -23.22
N ALA A 257 -3.71 -26.52 -23.17
CA ALA A 257 -3.90 -27.77 -23.91
C ALA A 257 -4.05 -27.54 -25.43
N LEU A 258 -4.68 -26.44 -25.84
CA LEU A 258 -4.88 -26.09 -27.25
C LEU A 258 -3.58 -25.64 -27.93
N LEU A 259 -2.73 -24.88 -27.24
CA LEU A 259 -1.40 -24.53 -27.73
C LEU A 259 -0.49 -25.77 -27.84
N LEU A 260 -0.59 -26.69 -26.88
CA LEU A 260 0.15 -27.95 -26.93
C LEU A 260 -0.36 -28.88 -28.04
N MET A 261 -1.68 -28.97 -28.25
CA MET A 261 -2.27 -29.73 -29.36
C MET A 261 -2.01 -29.09 -30.73
N GLN A 262 -1.96 -27.76 -30.82
CA GLN A 262 -1.59 -27.05 -32.04
C GLN A 262 -0.11 -27.23 -32.38
N GLN A 263 0.78 -27.27 -31.38
CA GLN A 263 2.20 -27.61 -31.59
C GLN A 263 2.41 -29.09 -31.96
N ILE A 264 1.61 -30.00 -31.41
CA ILE A 264 1.68 -31.43 -31.77
C ILE A 264 1.13 -31.65 -33.19
N SER A 265 0.03 -30.99 -33.56
CA SER A 265 -0.56 -31.11 -34.90
C SER A 265 0.24 -30.41 -36.00
N SER A 266 0.93 -29.30 -35.71
CA SER A 266 1.85 -28.67 -36.65
C SER A 266 3.10 -29.52 -36.90
N ASN A 267 3.66 -30.13 -35.85
CA ASN A 267 4.80 -31.07 -35.98
C ASN A 267 4.42 -32.38 -36.67
N ALA A 268 3.17 -32.83 -36.57
CA ALA A 268 2.70 -34.02 -37.28
C ALA A 268 2.53 -33.78 -38.80
N ARG A 269 2.13 -32.57 -39.22
CA ARG A 269 1.99 -32.21 -40.64
C ARG A 269 3.33 -31.99 -41.35
N SER A 270 4.37 -31.59 -40.64
CA SER A 270 5.71 -31.39 -41.21
C SER A 270 6.48 -32.69 -41.49
N ARG A 271 5.95 -33.86 -41.11
CA ARG A 271 6.61 -35.17 -41.30
C ARG A 271 6.13 -35.95 -42.53
N TYR A 272 5.23 -35.37 -43.34
CA TYR A 272 4.65 -36.01 -44.53
C TYR A 272 4.75 -35.16 -45.81
N THR A 273 5.66 -34.20 -45.84
CA THR A 273 6.10 -33.47 -47.06
C THR A 273 7.60 -33.55 -47.15
#